data_AF-A0A7V9BSY3-F1
#
_entry.id   AF-A0A7V9BSY3-F1
#
_cell.length_a   1.000
_cell.length_b   1.000
_cell.length_c   1.000
_cell.angle_alpha   90.00
_cell.angle_beta   90.00
_cell.angle_gamma   90.00
#
_symmetry.space_group_name_H-M   'P 1'
#
loop_
_entity.id
_entity.type
_entity.pdbx_description
1 polymer ?
#
loop_
_entity_poly.entity_id
_entity_poly.type
_entity_poly.pdbx_seq_one_letter_code
_entity_poly.pdbx_strand_id
1 'polypeptide(L)'
;MDRPGDRQLAWYALLAACAVVFRSELGILFNGTGHSNVTWSTWLPMAGVVAVFVRPHDLRALLVLYVGVLLDLANILPESPNHWLLTGLVGISWCVAAMHARVRGGRLPTGGALLRAVQPPFRVAIAAFYLCTGVWKLNGAFADPAISCGVRSWDRLVTQLPFLPSGPAIDTAVIGLTWVLELVGPVLLLVPVTRRPMVAIFALFHVVLALDIVQNYQNFSWAMLPLLLLFFEPEEIDAAARSWRADALLPVLRRGTALYFCGLVLLAWIAPEAWTNLRWTCSLTLASAVGVAFVALARRGALPRTPVRTSPAAWLLLALVVLNAATPVLGVKNRNAWQMYSNVRIEPEVTNHWFLPRSLDILGLQADRVEVLSIGDPLLRAEYVGSGLTLTWWDFRSLLAHYPETDVSWRRDGFVHTARSRDPDLAPPARLARMFVWFRPQGERVARQCQW
;
A
#
# COMPACT_ATOMS: atom_id res chain seq x y z
N MET A 1 23.79 6.41 21.79
CA MET A 1 23.10 5.48 20.86
C MET A 1 24.14 4.50 20.36
N ASP A 2 24.51 3.54 21.21
CA ASP A 2 25.85 2.93 21.06
C ASP A 2 25.78 1.47 20.60
N ARG A 3 24.58 0.91 20.46
CA ARG A 3 24.40 -0.45 19.94
C ARG A 3 24.20 -0.39 18.42
N PRO A 4 24.86 -1.30 17.67
CA PRO A 4 24.65 -1.39 16.22
C PRO A 4 23.16 -1.48 15.88
N GLY A 5 22.71 -0.79 14.83
CA GLY A 5 21.34 -0.87 14.32
C GLY A 5 20.27 -0.08 15.06
N ASP A 6 20.53 0.46 16.25
CA ASP A 6 19.53 1.26 16.97
C ASP A 6 19.23 2.58 16.23
N ARG A 7 20.21 3.18 15.53
CA ARG A 7 19.97 4.35 14.67
C ARG A 7 19.10 4.01 13.46
N GLN A 8 19.36 2.90 12.78
CA GLN A 8 18.55 2.48 11.65
C GLN A 8 17.11 2.17 12.08
N LEU A 9 16.92 1.54 13.25
CA LEU A 9 15.60 1.34 13.82
C LEU A 9 14.89 2.66 14.07
N ALA A 10 15.58 3.65 14.65
CA ALA A 10 15.01 4.96 14.90
C ALA A 10 14.51 5.64 13.61
N TRP A 11 15.32 5.64 12.55
CA TRP A 11 14.90 6.17 11.25
C TRP A 11 13.76 5.36 10.63
N TYR A 12 13.81 4.03 10.71
CA TYR A 12 12.73 3.16 10.24
C TYR A 12 11.41 3.47 10.95
N ALA A 13 11.43 3.54 12.28
CA ALA A 13 10.27 3.82 13.10
C ALA A 13 9.70 5.21 12.79
N LEU A 14 10.55 6.24 12.67
CA LEU A 14 10.11 7.60 12.31
C LEU A 14 9.44 7.64 10.93
N LEU A 15 10.03 6.99 9.92
CA LEU A 15 9.43 6.91 8.59
C LEU A 15 8.12 6.10 8.60
N ALA A 16 8.03 5.02 9.38
CA ALA A 16 6.79 4.26 9.57
C ALA A 16 5.71 5.10 10.27
N ALA A 17 6.08 5.90 11.26
CA ALA A 17 5.17 6.85 11.91
C ALA A 17 4.69 7.93 10.93
N CYS A 18 5.58 8.47 10.09
CA CYS A 18 5.20 9.37 9.00
C CYS A 18 4.22 8.68 8.02
N ALA A 19 4.41 7.40 7.69
CA ALA A 19 3.46 6.66 6.86
C ALA A 19 2.07 6.60 7.47
N VAL A 20 1.98 6.38 8.77
CA VAL A 20 0.72 6.39 9.50
C VAL A 20 0.10 7.80 9.51
N VAL A 21 0.88 8.85 9.78
CA VAL A 21 0.43 10.26 9.75
C VAL A 21 -0.09 10.65 8.36
N PHE A 22 0.72 10.43 7.32
CA PHE A 22 0.34 10.80 5.97
C PHE A 22 -0.73 9.89 5.39
N ARG A 23 -0.96 8.69 5.93
CA ARG A 23 -2.13 7.87 5.56
C ARG A 23 -3.39 8.33 6.27
N SER A 24 -3.30 8.86 7.49
CA SER A 24 -4.49 9.34 8.19
C SER A 24 -5.08 10.53 7.45
N GLU A 25 -6.24 10.33 6.85
CA GLU A 25 -6.99 11.39 6.16
C GLU A 25 -7.72 12.26 7.18
N LEU A 26 -6.96 12.87 8.10
CA LEU A 26 -7.49 13.62 9.24
C LEU A 26 -8.41 14.79 8.81
N GLY A 27 -8.23 15.36 7.62
CA GLY A 27 -9.14 16.36 7.06
C GLY A 27 -10.56 15.85 6.81
N ILE A 28 -10.74 14.54 6.62
CA ILE A 28 -12.08 13.96 6.44
C ILE A 28 -12.75 13.63 7.78
N LEU A 29 -11.99 13.51 8.88
CA LEU A 29 -12.54 13.40 10.25
C LEU A 29 -13.50 14.55 10.59
N PHE A 30 -13.24 15.73 10.04
CA PHE A 30 -13.90 16.97 10.47
C PHE A 30 -14.89 17.51 9.46
N ASN A 31 -14.86 17.03 8.21
CA ASN A 31 -15.69 17.54 7.12
C ASN A 31 -16.99 16.79 6.86
N GLY A 32 -17.23 15.65 7.52
CA GLY A 32 -18.52 14.97 7.48
C GLY A 32 -18.98 14.55 6.08
N THR A 33 -18.10 14.51 5.08
CA THR A 33 -18.44 13.96 3.76
C THR A 33 -18.66 12.46 3.98
N GLY A 34 -19.92 12.02 3.91
CA GLY A 34 -20.43 10.73 4.39
C GLY A 34 -19.89 9.45 3.73
N HIS A 35 -18.68 9.48 3.17
CA HIS A 35 -18.01 8.36 2.52
C HIS A 35 -16.66 7.98 3.17
N SER A 36 -16.17 8.71 4.20
CA SER A 36 -14.93 8.31 4.86
C SER A 36 -15.17 7.45 6.10
N ASN A 37 -14.73 6.20 6.02
CA ASN A 37 -14.58 5.26 7.11
C ASN A 37 -13.47 5.68 8.10
N VAL A 38 -13.39 6.95 8.51
CA VAL A 38 -12.52 7.29 9.62
C VAL A 38 -13.19 6.79 10.88
N THR A 39 -12.69 5.65 11.32
CA THR A 39 -13.23 4.90 12.43
C THR A 39 -12.42 5.20 13.67
N TRP A 40 -13.01 4.95 14.84
CA TRP A 40 -12.32 5.05 16.13
C TRP A 40 -10.97 4.32 16.13
N SER A 41 -10.81 3.29 15.29
CA SER A 41 -9.57 2.53 15.15
C SER A 41 -8.41 3.35 14.58
N THR A 42 -8.65 4.47 13.87
CA THR A 42 -7.59 5.34 13.34
C THR A 42 -6.80 6.04 14.45
N TRP A 43 -7.38 6.22 15.64
CA TRP A 43 -6.70 6.82 16.78
C TRP A 43 -5.68 5.87 17.43
N LEU A 44 -5.84 4.56 17.29
CA LEU A 44 -4.92 3.57 17.84
C LEU A 44 -3.50 3.65 17.24
N PRO A 45 -3.30 3.65 15.90
CA PRO A 45 -1.98 3.84 15.33
C PRO A 45 -1.44 5.25 15.62
N MET A 46 -2.29 6.28 15.82
CA MET A 46 -1.82 7.61 16.25
C MET A 46 -1.18 7.60 17.64
N ALA A 47 -1.71 6.83 18.60
CA ALA A 47 -1.05 6.66 19.89
C ALA A 47 0.35 6.04 19.73
N GLY A 48 0.50 5.09 18.80
CA GLY A 48 1.80 4.54 18.42
C GLY A 48 2.74 5.55 17.76
N VAL A 49 2.22 6.46 16.93
CA VAL A 49 2.99 7.57 16.33
C VAL A 49 3.61 8.43 17.43
N VAL A 50 2.80 8.82 18.43
CA VAL A 50 3.29 9.59 19.58
C VAL A 50 4.38 8.81 20.33
N ALA A 51 4.15 7.53 20.61
CA ALA A 51 5.14 6.69 21.29
C ALA A 51 6.47 6.64 20.51
N VAL A 52 6.42 6.50 19.19
CA VAL A 52 7.61 6.49 18.31
C VAL A 52 8.29 7.85 18.28
N PHE A 53 7.56 8.96 18.18
CA PHE A 53 8.18 10.29 18.23
C PHE A 53 8.85 10.58 19.58
N VAL A 54 8.33 10.02 20.68
CA VAL A 54 8.93 10.14 22.04
C VAL A 54 10.07 9.14 22.26
N ARG A 55 10.05 7.96 21.64
CA ARG A 55 11.08 6.91 21.79
C ARG A 55 11.31 6.15 20.49
N PRO A 56 11.96 6.76 19.48
CA PRO A 56 12.08 6.13 18.15
C PRO A 56 13.00 4.91 18.15
N HIS A 57 13.89 4.79 19.14
CA HIS A 57 14.80 3.67 19.32
C HIS A 57 14.16 2.51 20.14
N ASP A 58 12.98 2.71 20.72
CA ASP A 58 12.34 1.70 21.55
C ASP A 58 11.48 0.78 20.68
N LEU A 59 11.88 -0.50 20.63
CA LEU A 59 11.13 -1.54 19.93
C LEU A 59 9.66 -1.60 20.39
N ARG A 60 9.38 -1.35 21.67
CA ARG A 60 8.02 -1.38 22.20
C ARG A 60 7.16 -0.29 21.57
N ALA A 61 7.71 0.91 21.36
CA ALA A 61 6.99 1.99 20.69
C ALA A 61 6.62 1.62 19.24
N LEU A 62 7.55 1.00 18.51
CA LEU A 62 7.28 0.49 17.16
C LEU A 62 6.23 -0.63 17.16
N LEU A 63 6.27 -1.55 18.13
CA LEU A 63 5.27 -2.61 18.24
C LEU A 63 3.88 -2.05 18.59
N VAL A 64 3.78 -1.02 19.44
CA VAL A 64 2.51 -0.33 19.72
C VAL A 64 1.96 0.31 18.45
N LEU A 65 2.81 0.97 17.66
CA LEU A 65 2.43 1.50 16.34
C LEU A 65 1.83 0.41 15.45
N TYR A 66 2.52 -0.73 15.29
CA TYR A 66 2.03 -1.80 14.44
C TYR A 66 0.78 -2.49 14.98
N VAL A 67 0.65 -2.70 16.29
CA VAL A 67 -0.60 -3.21 16.87
C VAL A 67 -1.76 -2.27 16.56
N GLY A 68 -1.56 -0.95 16.66
CA GLY A 68 -2.55 0.04 16.23
C GLY A 68 -2.91 -0.07 14.75
N VAL A 69 -1.92 -0.23 13.87
CA VAL A 69 -2.13 -0.44 12.43
C VAL A 69 -2.94 -1.72 12.17
N LEU A 70 -2.67 -2.80 12.89
CA LEU A 70 -3.39 -4.07 12.72
C LEU A 70 -4.84 -3.99 13.17
N LEU A 71 -5.11 -3.32 14.28
CA LEU A 71 -6.47 -3.10 14.77
C LEU A 71 -7.26 -2.22 13.81
N ASP A 72 -6.62 -1.19 13.25
CA ASP A 72 -7.23 -0.37 12.22
C ASP A 72 -7.47 -1.13 10.90
N LEU A 73 -6.48 -1.89 10.45
CA LEU A 73 -6.62 -2.75 9.27
C LEU A 73 -7.78 -3.75 9.45
N ALA A 74 -7.87 -4.42 10.59
CA ALA A 74 -8.95 -5.35 10.89
C ALA A 74 -10.33 -4.68 10.85
N ASN A 75 -10.40 -3.38 11.11
CA ASN A 75 -11.66 -2.65 11.07
C ASN A 75 -12.09 -2.24 9.66
N ILE A 76 -11.12 -1.93 8.79
CA ILE A 76 -11.42 -1.49 7.41
C ILE A 76 -11.38 -2.62 6.39
N LEU A 77 -10.94 -3.84 6.76
CA LEU A 77 -10.96 -4.98 5.85
C LEU A 77 -12.42 -5.36 5.49
N PRO A 78 -12.69 -5.72 4.22
CA PRO A 78 -11.71 -5.93 3.14
C PRO A 78 -11.23 -4.68 2.40
N GLU A 79 -11.89 -3.53 2.59
CA GLU A 79 -11.76 -2.29 1.80
C GLU A 79 -10.41 -1.55 1.95
N SER A 80 -9.39 -2.23 2.49
CA SER A 80 -8.07 -1.66 2.69
C SER A 80 -7.31 -1.48 1.37
N PRO A 81 -6.67 -0.32 1.15
CA PRO A 81 -5.71 -0.14 0.07
C PRO A 81 -4.48 -1.02 0.21
N ASN A 82 -3.87 -1.33 -0.94
CA ASN A 82 -2.71 -2.23 -1.00
C ASN A 82 -1.55 -1.77 -0.09
N HIS A 83 -1.23 -0.47 -0.04
CA HIS A 83 -0.15 0.00 0.85
C HIS A 83 -0.45 -0.24 2.33
N TRP A 84 -1.71 -0.05 2.74
CA TRP A 84 -2.09 -0.25 4.14
C TRP A 84 -2.16 -1.73 4.50
N LEU A 85 -2.63 -2.57 3.58
CA LEU A 85 -2.54 -4.02 3.71
C LEU A 85 -1.07 -4.45 3.88
N LEU A 86 -0.16 -4.00 3.00
CA LEU A 86 1.27 -4.28 3.09
C LEU A 86 1.86 -3.82 4.43
N THR A 87 1.50 -2.61 4.89
CA THR A 87 1.93 -2.07 6.19
C THR A 87 1.46 -2.94 7.35
N GLY A 88 0.23 -3.46 7.28
CA GLY A 88 -0.29 -4.45 8.23
C GLY A 88 0.50 -5.75 8.18
N LEU A 89 0.75 -6.34 7.00
CA LEU A 89 1.53 -7.58 6.87
C LEU A 89 2.95 -7.43 7.45
N VAL A 90 3.58 -6.27 7.23
CA VAL A 90 4.85 -5.89 7.86
C VAL A 90 4.71 -5.84 9.38
N GLY A 91 3.65 -5.22 9.90
CA GLY A 91 3.33 -5.19 11.33
C GLY A 91 3.13 -6.57 11.95
N ILE A 92 2.36 -7.46 11.32
CA ILE A 92 2.22 -8.87 11.73
C ILE A 92 3.61 -9.49 11.87
N SER A 93 4.44 -9.32 10.85
CA SER A 93 5.75 -9.96 10.79
C SER A 93 6.72 -9.43 11.86
N TRP A 94 6.68 -8.12 12.16
CA TRP A 94 7.40 -7.54 13.31
C TRP A 94 6.93 -8.12 14.64
N CYS A 95 5.61 -8.15 14.87
CA CYS A 95 5.01 -8.68 16.11
C CYS A 95 5.33 -10.16 16.31
N VAL A 96 5.18 -10.99 15.27
CA VAL A 96 5.48 -12.42 15.32
C VAL A 96 6.97 -12.67 15.52
N ALA A 97 7.86 -11.90 14.87
CA ALA A 97 9.30 -12.01 15.09
C ALA A 97 9.71 -11.61 16.52
N ALA A 98 9.12 -10.55 17.07
CA ALA A 98 9.35 -10.12 18.45
C ALA A 98 8.86 -11.18 19.46
N MET A 99 7.66 -11.74 19.23
CA MET A 99 7.08 -12.81 20.06
C MET A 99 7.94 -14.07 20.01
N HIS A 100 8.35 -14.50 18.81
CA HIS A 100 9.24 -15.65 18.62
C HIS A 100 10.57 -15.49 19.37
N ALA A 101 11.20 -14.33 19.26
CA ALA A 101 12.42 -14.01 19.99
C ALA A 101 12.21 -14.01 21.51
N ARG A 102 11.07 -13.48 21.99
CA ARG A 102 10.70 -13.45 23.42
C ARG A 102 10.46 -14.84 23.99
N VAL A 103 9.83 -15.73 23.23
CA VAL A 103 9.57 -17.11 23.63
C VAL A 103 10.86 -17.91 23.70
N ARG A 104 11.76 -17.79 22.71
CA ARG A 104 13.03 -18.52 22.71
C ARG A 104 14.09 -17.97 23.67
N GLY A 105 14.14 -16.65 23.87
CA GLY A 105 15.20 -15.98 24.63
C GLY A 105 14.80 -15.53 26.04
N GLY A 106 13.55 -15.75 26.46
CA GLY A 106 13.04 -15.34 27.78
C GLY A 106 12.87 -13.82 27.98
N ARG A 107 13.33 -12.98 27.05
CA ARG A 107 13.19 -11.51 27.08
C ARG A 107 13.06 -10.94 25.67
N LEU A 108 12.46 -9.76 25.55
CA LEU A 108 12.43 -9.05 24.28
C LEU A 108 13.85 -8.63 23.88
N PRO A 109 14.28 -8.86 22.63
CA PRO A 109 15.57 -8.40 22.15
C PRO A 109 15.62 -6.87 22.10
N THR A 110 16.83 -6.32 21.96
CA THR A 110 16.98 -4.90 21.62
C THR A 110 16.42 -4.65 20.23
N GLY A 111 15.96 -3.43 19.98
CA GLY A 111 15.36 -3.09 18.70
C GLY A 111 16.32 -3.24 17.52
N GLY A 112 17.58 -2.78 17.64
CA GLY A 112 18.60 -3.00 16.61
C GLY A 112 18.93 -4.48 16.36
N ALA A 113 18.85 -5.34 17.38
CA ALA A 113 19.07 -6.77 17.22
C ALA A 113 17.91 -7.44 16.47
N LEU A 114 16.66 -7.09 16.80
CA LEU A 114 15.49 -7.61 16.05
C LEU A 114 15.48 -7.10 14.62
N LEU A 115 15.78 -5.81 14.40
CA LEU A 115 15.88 -5.22 13.06
C LEU A 115 16.82 -6.02 12.16
N ARG A 116 18.03 -6.30 12.61
CA ARG A 116 18.99 -7.13 11.86
C ARG A 116 18.44 -8.51 11.53
N ALA A 117 17.71 -9.13 12.45
CA ALA A 117 17.16 -10.46 12.25
C ALA A 117 15.99 -10.49 11.24
N VAL A 118 15.18 -9.44 11.15
CA VAL A 118 14.03 -9.35 10.22
C VAL A 118 14.41 -8.75 8.86
N GLN A 119 15.48 -7.98 8.80
CA GLN A 119 15.86 -7.20 7.62
C GLN A 119 16.08 -8.04 6.36
N PRO A 120 16.83 -9.16 6.35
CA PRO A 120 17.02 -9.93 5.12
C PRO A 120 15.73 -10.55 4.58
N PRO A 121 14.88 -11.24 5.39
CA PRO A 121 13.57 -11.71 4.93
C PRO A 121 12.68 -10.57 4.40
N PHE A 122 12.72 -9.40 5.05
CA PHE A 122 11.93 -8.25 4.61
C PHE A 122 12.40 -7.71 3.26
N ARG A 123 13.72 -7.61 3.03
CA ARG A 123 14.28 -7.22 1.72
C ARG A 123 13.76 -8.13 0.60
N VAL A 124 13.77 -9.45 0.83
CA VAL A 124 13.24 -10.42 -0.15
C VAL A 124 11.74 -10.27 -0.34
N ALA A 125 10.97 -10.09 0.73
CA ALA A 125 9.53 -9.89 0.65
C ALA A 125 9.14 -8.60 -0.09
N ILE A 126 9.87 -7.50 0.13
CA ILE A 126 9.65 -6.22 -0.56
C ILE A 126 10.01 -6.36 -2.05
N ALA A 127 11.11 -7.05 -2.37
CA ALA A 127 11.45 -7.34 -3.76
C ALA A 127 10.37 -8.21 -4.43
N ALA A 128 9.89 -9.25 -3.74
CA ALA A 128 8.79 -10.07 -4.22
C ALA A 128 7.50 -9.25 -4.42
N PHE A 129 7.18 -8.33 -3.51
CA PHE A 129 6.04 -7.43 -3.65
C PHE A 129 6.10 -6.63 -4.95
N TYR A 130 7.20 -5.91 -5.22
CA TYR A 130 7.36 -5.17 -6.47
C TYR A 130 7.35 -6.08 -7.70
N LEU A 131 7.99 -7.25 -7.61
CA LEU A 131 7.99 -8.20 -8.72
C LEU A 131 6.56 -8.67 -9.03
N CYS A 132 5.75 -8.94 -8.01
CA CYS A 132 4.34 -9.31 -8.19
C CYS A 132 3.53 -8.16 -8.81
N THR A 133 3.75 -6.90 -8.42
CA THR A 133 3.05 -5.77 -9.07
C THR A 133 3.43 -5.65 -10.55
N GLY A 134 4.71 -5.88 -10.88
CA GLY A 134 5.21 -5.84 -12.24
C GLY A 134 4.68 -6.99 -13.09
N VAL A 135 4.64 -8.21 -12.54
CA VAL A 135 4.08 -9.38 -13.21
C VAL A 135 2.64 -9.11 -13.60
N TRP A 136 1.83 -8.51 -12.71
CA TRP A 136 0.45 -8.18 -13.03
C TRP A 136 0.26 -7.20 -14.18
N LYS A 137 1.29 -6.42 -14.52
CA LYS A 137 1.31 -5.49 -15.65
C LYS A 137 1.74 -6.15 -16.97
N LEU A 138 2.07 -7.44 -16.98
CA LEU A 138 2.39 -8.21 -18.20
C LEU A 138 1.11 -8.70 -18.90
N ASN A 139 0.33 -7.75 -19.40
CA ASN A 139 -0.92 -8.02 -20.10
C ASN A 139 -1.14 -7.03 -21.26
N GLY A 140 -2.02 -7.43 -22.19
CA GLY A 140 -2.23 -6.66 -23.43
C GLY A 140 -2.77 -5.24 -23.20
N ALA A 141 -3.58 -5.03 -22.16
CA ALA A 141 -4.19 -3.73 -21.91
C ALA A 141 -3.22 -2.73 -21.24
N PHE A 142 -2.31 -3.21 -20.39
CA PHE A 142 -1.25 -2.33 -19.85
C PHE A 142 -0.24 -1.92 -20.93
N ALA A 143 -0.02 -2.79 -21.91
CA ALA A 143 0.88 -2.55 -23.04
C ALA A 143 0.28 -1.63 -24.11
N ASP A 144 -1.03 -1.37 -24.10
CA ASP A 144 -1.71 -0.46 -25.03
C ASP A 144 -1.70 0.98 -24.46
N PRO A 145 -0.97 1.92 -25.08
CA PRO A 145 -0.90 3.31 -24.61
C PRO A 145 -2.27 3.99 -24.48
N ALA A 146 -3.26 3.60 -25.29
CA ALA A 146 -4.58 4.23 -25.27
C ALA A 146 -5.38 3.95 -23.99
N ILE A 147 -5.10 2.84 -23.31
CA ILE A 147 -5.82 2.41 -22.10
C ILE A 147 -4.92 2.10 -20.91
N SER A 148 -3.60 2.11 -21.08
CA SER A 148 -2.62 1.80 -20.04
C SER A 148 -2.78 2.70 -18.82
N CYS A 149 -2.82 2.09 -17.64
CA CYS A 149 -2.89 2.82 -16.39
C CYS A 149 -1.60 3.53 -16.00
N GLY A 150 -0.46 3.10 -16.53
CA GLY A 150 0.77 3.87 -16.42
C GLY A 150 0.63 5.21 -17.13
N VAL A 151 0.19 5.18 -18.40
CA VAL A 151 0.00 6.38 -19.24
C VAL A 151 -1.05 7.31 -18.65
N ARG A 152 -2.22 6.78 -18.25
CA ARG A 152 -3.26 7.62 -17.62
C ARG A 152 -2.83 8.27 -16.30
N SER A 153 -1.94 7.63 -15.55
CA SER A 153 -1.36 8.23 -14.34
C SER A 153 -0.39 9.35 -14.71
N TRP A 154 0.41 9.16 -15.76
CA TRP A 154 1.31 10.19 -16.28
C TRP A 154 0.55 11.40 -16.85
N ASP A 155 -0.48 11.20 -17.67
CA ASP A 155 -1.29 12.28 -18.25
C ASP A 155 -1.94 13.16 -17.19
N ARG A 156 -2.37 12.54 -16.09
CA ARG A 156 -2.90 13.27 -14.93
C ARG A 156 -1.82 14.13 -14.29
N LEU A 157 -0.61 13.62 -14.16
CA LEU A 157 0.53 14.38 -13.65
C LEU A 157 0.92 15.52 -14.60
N VAL A 158 0.91 15.31 -15.92
CA VAL A 158 1.10 16.37 -16.93
C VAL A 158 0.03 17.45 -16.80
N THR A 159 -1.22 17.08 -16.53
CA THR A 159 -2.30 18.04 -16.28
C THR A 159 -2.04 18.89 -15.03
N GLN A 160 -1.45 18.30 -13.99
CA GLN A 160 -1.07 19.02 -12.76
C GLN A 160 0.22 19.86 -12.93
N LEU A 161 1.15 19.38 -13.77
CA LEU A 161 2.47 19.96 -14.01
C LEU A 161 2.72 20.08 -15.53
N PRO A 162 2.17 21.11 -16.19
CA PRO A 162 2.16 21.22 -17.67
C PRO A 162 3.53 21.32 -18.35
N PHE A 163 4.62 21.46 -17.59
CA PHE A 163 5.99 21.46 -18.11
C PHE A 163 6.56 20.05 -18.32
N LEU A 164 5.88 19.01 -17.84
CA LEU A 164 6.29 17.63 -18.07
C LEU A 164 6.05 17.22 -19.53
N PRO A 165 6.90 16.36 -20.10
CA PRO A 165 6.75 15.93 -21.49
C PRO A 165 5.53 15.02 -21.67
N SER A 166 4.91 15.09 -22.85
CA SER A 166 3.77 14.26 -23.25
C SER A 166 3.91 13.80 -24.70
N GLY A 167 3.16 12.76 -25.06
CA GLY A 167 3.05 12.26 -26.43
C GLY A 167 3.46 10.80 -26.59
N PRO A 168 3.27 10.20 -27.78
CA PRO A 168 3.29 8.74 -27.96
C PRO A 168 4.61 8.06 -27.54
N ALA A 169 5.74 8.73 -27.73
CA ALA A 169 7.05 8.23 -27.30
C ALA A 169 7.18 8.21 -25.76
N ILE A 170 6.62 9.21 -25.08
CA ILE A 170 6.60 9.28 -23.61
C ILE A 170 5.66 8.20 -23.07
N ASP A 171 4.50 8.00 -23.67
CA ASP A 171 3.55 6.97 -23.25
C ASP A 171 4.18 5.57 -23.29
N THR A 172 4.89 5.28 -24.39
CA THR A 172 5.67 4.04 -24.55
C THR A 172 6.78 3.94 -23.50
N ALA A 173 7.49 5.04 -23.24
CA ALA A 173 8.55 5.09 -22.23
C ALA A 173 8.01 4.87 -20.81
N VAL A 174 6.84 5.39 -20.48
CA VAL A 174 6.18 5.20 -19.18
C VAL A 174 5.85 3.72 -18.96
N ILE A 175 5.30 3.04 -19.96
CA ILE A 175 5.02 1.59 -19.90
C ILE A 175 6.33 0.82 -19.71
N GLY A 176 7.32 1.06 -20.57
CA GLY A 176 8.60 0.36 -20.52
C GLY A 176 9.35 0.59 -19.21
N LEU A 177 9.41 1.82 -18.71
CA LEU A 177 10.04 2.17 -17.44
C LEU A 177 9.33 1.51 -16.26
N THR A 178 8.00 1.44 -16.29
CA THR A 178 7.23 0.73 -15.24
C THR A 178 7.61 -0.74 -15.20
N TRP A 179 7.67 -1.42 -16.35
CA TRP A 179 8.12 -2.82 -16.39
C TRP A 179 9.57 -2.99 -15.93
N VAL A 180 10.49 -2.12 -16.36
CA VAL A 180 11.89 -2.20 -15.90
C VAL A 180 11.97 -2.03 -14.39
N LEU A 181 11.31 -1.01 -13.83
CA LEU A 181 11.34 -0.75 -12.40
C LEU A 181 10.68 -1.86 -11.59
N GLU A 182 9.55 -2.41 -12.04
CA GLU A 182 8.79 -3.40 -11.28
C GLU A 182 9.22 -4.85 -11.53
N LEU A 183 9.86 -5.19 -12.67
CA LEU A 183 10.32 -6.56 -12.96
C LEU A 183 11.83 -6.73 -12.74
N VAL A 184 12.63 -5.77 -13.23
CA VAL A 184 14.09 -5.84 -13.14
C VAL A 184 14.59 -5.20 -11.85
N GLY A 185 14.03 -4.06 -11.47
CA GLY A 185 14.38 -3.33 -10.25
C GLY A 185 14.41 -4.20 -8.98
N PRO A 186 13.43 -5.09 -8.72
CA PRO A 186 13.43 -5.88 -7.49
C PRO A 186 14.54 -6.93 -7.45
N VAL A 187 14.92 -7.48 -8.61
CA VAL A 187 16.09 -8.37 -8.73
C VAL A 187 17.36 -7.59 -8.43
N LEU A 188 17.50 -6.38 -9.00
CA LEU A 188 18.64 -5.50 -8.77
C LEU A 188 18.72 -4.99 -7.33
N LEU A 189 17.61 -4.88 -6.59
CA LEU A 189 17.59 -4.58 -5.16
C LEU A 189 18.24 -5.70 -4.32
N LEU A 190 18.12 -6.96 -4.75
CA LEU A 190 18.69 -8.09 -4.02
C LEU A 190 20.18 -8.29 -4.34
N VAL A 191 20.60 -7.94 -5.56
CA VAL A 191 22.01 -8.00 -5.98
C VAL A 191 22.83 -6.93 -5.26
N PRO A 192 23.85 -7.29 -4.44
CA PRO A 192 24.56 -6.35 -3.58
C PRO A 192 25.19 -5.16 -4.31
N VAL A 193 25.70 -5.38 -5.53
CA VAL A 193 26.37 -4.35 -6.34
C VAL A 193 25.40 -3.28 -6.84
N THR A 194 24.17 -3.68 -7.18
CA THR A 194 23.15 -2.78 -7.76
C THR A 194 22.14 -2.30 -6.73
N ARG A 195 22.12 -2.88 -5.52
CA ARG A 195 21.15 -2.56 -4.48
C ARG A 195 21.04 -1.07 -4.20
N ARG A 196 22.16 -0.41 -3.92
CA ARG A 196 22.20 1.02 -3.55
C ARG A 196 21.62 1.96 -4.63
N PRO A 197 22.13 1.93 -5.87
CA PRO A 197 21.56 2.79 -6.91
C PRO A 197 20.08 2.45 -7.12
N MET A 198 19.70 1.18 -7.02
CA MET A 198 18.30 0.79 -7.16
C MET A 198 17.41 1.31 -6.03
N VAL A 199 17.88 1.30 -4.77
CA VAL A 199 17.16 1.91 -3.63
C VAL A 199 16.95 3.41 -3.86
N ALA A 200 17.96 4.12 -4.35
CA ALA A 200 17.85 5.53 -4.68
C ALA A 200 16.85 5.77 -5.82
N ILE A 201 16.88 4.97 -6.89
CA ILE A 201 15.93 5.06 -8.00
C ILE A 201 14.50 4.78 -7.51
N PHE A 202 14.26 3.75 -6.70
CA PHE A 202 12.94 3.49 -6.13
C PHE A 202 12.47 4.63 -5.22
N ALA A 203 13.35 5.19 -4.38
CA ALA A 203 13.00 6.33 -3.54
C ALA A 203 12.60 7.55 -4.37
N LEU A 204 13.34 7.87 -5.45
CA LEU A 204 12.99 8.94 -6.38
C LEU A 204 11.70 8.65 -7.14
N PHE A 205 11.48 7.42 -7.56
CA PHE A 205 10.22 6.98 -8.17
C PHE A 205 9.03 7.25 -7.22
N HIS A 206 9.17 6.96 -5.92
CA HIS A 206 8.13 7.27 -4.92
C HIS A 206 7.93 8.76 -4.69
N VAL A 207 8.99 9.59 -4.80
CA VAL A 207 8.85 11.05 -4.76
C VAL A 207 8.07 11.55 -5.98
N VAL A 208 8.35 11.01 -7.17
CA VAL A 208 7.62 11.35 -8.40
C VAL A 208 6.17 10.89 -8.31
N LEU A 209 5.90 9.67 -7.84
CA LEU A 209 4.53 9.19 -7.62
C LEU A 209 3.76 10.09 -6.64
N ALA A 210 4.41 10.56 -5.57
CA ALA A 210 3.78 11.42 -4.56
C ALA A 210 3.34 12.79 -5.09
N LEU A 211 3.78 13.18 -6.29
CA LEU A 211 3.30 14.39 -6.96
C LEU A 211 1.82 14.30 -7.36
N ASP A 212 1.30 13.09 -7.63
CA ASP A 212 -0.12 12.92 -7.98
C ASP A 212 -1.02 13.09 -6.74
N ILE A 213 -1.49 14.32 -6.55
CA ILE A 213 -2.39 14.70 -5.46
C ILE A 213 -3.79 14.06 -5.60
N VAL A 214 -4.25 13.80 -6.84
CA VAL A 214 -5.60 13.31 -7.11
C VAL A 214 -5.72 11.83 -6.76
N GLN A 215 -4.73 11.01 -7.16
CA GLN A 215 -4.69 9.60 -6.71
C GLN A 215 -4.14 9.44 -5.30
N ASN A 216 -3.64 10.52 -4.70
CA ASN A 216 -3.10 10.52 -3.35
C ASN A 216 -1.99 9.47 -3.15
N TYR A 217 -1.14 9.28 -4.17
CA TYR A 217 -0.06 8.28 -4.13
C TYR A 217 0.97 8.54 -3.03
N GLN A 218 0.98 9.71 -2.41
CA GLN A 218 1.76 9.97 -1.20
C GLN A 218 1.55 8.93 -0.10
N ASN A 219 0.33 8.39 0.08
CA ASN A 219 0.06 7.37 1.09
C ASN A 219 0.85 6.08 0.79
N PHE A 220 0.92 5.72 -0.48
CA PHE A 220 1.71 4.58 -0.96
C PHE A 220 3.21 4.85 -0.82
N SER A 221 3.68 6.02 -1.25
CA SER A 221 5.09 6.42 -1.16
C SER A 221 5.61 6.36 0.28
N TRP A 222 4.86 6.91 1.23
CA TRP A 222 5.26 6.89 2.63
C TRP A 222 5.28 5.49 3.25
N ALA A 223 4.43 4.57 2.82
CA ALA A 223 4.50 3.17 3.25
C ALA A 223 5.77 2.48 2.74
N MET A 224 6.27 2.86 1.56
CA MET A 224 7.43 2.22 0.92
C MET A 224 8.78 2.78 1.38
N LEU A 225 8.88 4.08 1.71
CA LEU A 225 10.14 4.69 2.19
C LEU A 225 10.79 3.98 3.40
N PRO A 226 10.08 3.62 4.50
CA PRO A 226 10.69 2.86 5.59
C PRO A 226 11.15 1.48 5.14
N LEU A 227 10.43 0.85 4.22
CA LEU A 227 10.76 -0.47 3.67
C LEU A 227 12.03 -0.41 2.81
N LEU A 228 12.20 0.63 2.01
CA LEU A 228 13.41 0.86 1.22
C LEU A 228 14.63 1.16 2.10
N LEU A 229 14.45 1.82 3.25
CA LEU A 229 15.54 2.05 4.23
C LEU A 229 16.17 0.73 4.70
N LEU A 230 15.39 -0.36 4.74
CA LEU A 230 15.89 -1.67 5.16
C LEU A 230 16.95 -2.22 4.21
N PHE A 231 17.07 -1.75 2.97
CA PHE A 231 18.09 -2.21 2.03
C PHE A 231 19.49 -1.64 2.30
N PHE A 232 19.60 -0.58 3.11
CA PHE A 232 20.88 -0.15 3.65
C PHE A 232 21.29 -1.01 4.85
N GLU A 233 22.58 -1.19 5.05
CA GLU A 233 23.12 -1.83 6.25
C GLU A 233 23.19 -0.82 7.42
N PRO A 234 23.06 -1.29 8.67
CA PRO A 234 23.14 -0.44 9.86
C PRO A 234 24.35 0.49 9.89
N GLU A 235 25.51 -0.02 9.48
CA GLU A 235 26.78 0.69 9.51
C GLU A 235 26.80 1.89 8.55
N GLU A 236 26.08 1.79 7.42
CA GLU A 236 25.94 2.87 6.45
C GLU A 236 25.13 4.03 7.02
N ILE A 237 24.02 3.71 7.69
CA ILE A 237 23.17 4.68 8.36
C ILE A 237 23.93 5.35 9.50
N ASP A 238 24.69 4.58 10.28
CA ASP A 238 25.53 5.09 11.36
C ASP A 238 26.63 6.04 10.84
N ALA A 239 27.30 5.69 9.75
CA ALA A 239 28.32 6.53 9.13
C ALA A 239 27.72 7.84 8.57
N ALA A 240 26.56 7.76 7.93
CA ALA A 240 25.84 8.92 7.42
C ALA A 240 25.40 9.86 8.53
N ALA A 241 24.77 9.30 9.58
CA ALA A 241 24.29 10.07 10.72
C ALA A 241 25.42 10.87 11.40
N ARG A 242 26.60 10.26 11.58
CA ARG A 242 27.78 10.96 12.13
C ARG A 242 28.23 12.11 11.23
N SER A 243 28.34 11.87 9.93
CA SER A 243 28.84 12.88 8.98
C SER A 243 27.88 14.06 8.77
N TRP A 244 26.57 13.80 8.82
CA TRP A 244 25.54 14.83 8.62
C TRP A 244 25.19 15.55 9.92
N ARG A 245 25.88 15.22 11.02
CA ARG A 245 25.52 15.69 12.37
C ARG A 245 24.05 15.42 12.68
N ALA A 246 23.52 14.31 12.16
CA ALA A 246 22.11 13.96 12.28
C ALA A 246 21.71 13.76 13.75
N ASP A 247 22.65 13.37 14.62
CA ASP A 247 22.43 13.26 16.05
C ASP A 247 22.04 14.62 16.68
N ALA A 248 22.52 15.74 16.14
CA ALA A 248 22.12 17.08 16.58
C ALA A 248 20.76 17.51 15.99
N LEU A 249 20.44 17.05 14.77
CA LEU A 249 19.19 17.37 14.09
C LEU A 249 18.02 16.49 14.56
N LEU A 250 18.27 15.28 15.04
CA LEU A 250 17.22 14.32 15.37
C LEU A 250 16.25 14.83 16.45
N PRO A 251 16.69 15.47 17.56
CA PRO A 251 15.76 16.06 18.52
C PRO A 251 14.92 17.18 17.92
N VAL A 252 15.50 17.99 17.03
CA VAL A 252 14.81 19.09 16.33
C VAL A 252 13.78 18.53 15.37
N LEU A 253 14.14 17.54 14.56
CA LEU A 253 13.23 16.84 13.66
C LEU A 253 12.10 16.20 14.45
N ARG A 254 12.38 15.52 15.56
CA ARG A 254 11.34 14.89 16.40
C ARG A 254 10.35 15.90 16.96
N ARG A 255 10.83 17.00 17.56
CA ARG A 255 9.96 18.06 18.10
C ARG A 255 9.22 18.78 16.97
N GLY A 256 9.91 19.09 15.88
CA GLY A 256 9.35 19.73 14.69
C GLY A 256 8.24 18.89 14.07
N THR A 257 8.46 17.59 13.85
CA THR A 257 7.45 16.68 13.30
C THR A 257 6.27 16.51 14.27
N ALA A 258 6.49 16.44 15.58
CA ALA A 258 5.41 16.36 16.55
C ALA A 258 4.57 17.65 16.61
N LEU A 259 5.20 18.83 16.66
CA LEU A 259 4.52 20.12 16.61
C LEU A 259 3.79 20.30 15.27
N TYR A 260 4.42 19.92 14.18
CA TYR A 260 3.83 19.92 12.85
C TYR A 260 2.58 19.03 12.80
N PHE A 261 2.65 17.82 13.38
CA PHE A 261 1.50 16.94 13.47
C PHE A 261 0.36 17.55 14.27
N CYS A 262 0.63 18.11 15.45
CA CYS A 262 -0.39 18.83 16.23
C CYS A 262 -0.99 20.00 15.44
N GLY A 263 -0.15 20.74 14.70
CA GLY A 263 -0.58 21.81 13.80
C GLY A 263 -1.46 21.32 12.66
N LEU A 264 -1.12 20.18 12.03
CA LEU A 264 -1.94 19.56 11.00
C LEU A 264 -3.29 19.08 11.54
N VAL A 265 -3.33 18.45 12.71
CA VAL A 265 -4.58 18.00 13.34
C VAL A 265 -5.49 19.21 13.61
N LEU A 266 -4.93 20.29 14.17
CA LEU A 266 -5.67 21.53 14.40
C LEU A 266 -6.14 22.15 13.09
N LEU A 267 -5.27 22.22 12.07
CA LEU A 267 -5.60 22.79 10.77
C LEU A 267 -6.69 22.00 10.05
N ALA A 268 -6.66 20.67 10.15
CA ALA A 268 -7.71 19.79 9.62
C ALA A 268 -9.09 20.15 10.19
N TRP A 269 -9.14 20.66 11.43
CA TRP A 269 -10.37 21.04 12.10
C TRP A 269 -10.88 22.43 11.69
N ILE A 270 -9.98 23.41 11.51
CA ILE A 270 -10.35 24.82 11.28
C ILE A 270 -10.32 25.25 9.81
N ALA A 271 -9.49 24.63 8.97
CA ALA A 271 -9.30 25.00 7.57
C ALA A 271 -8.94 23.77 6.70
N PRO A 272 -9.93 22.91 6.39
CA PRO A 272 -9.70 21.62 5.74
C PRO A 272 -9.08 21.70 4.34
N GLU A 273 -9.42 22.72 3.56
CA GLU A 273 -8.81 22.94 2.24
C GLU A 273 -7.33 23.29 2.34
N ALA A 274 -6.99 24.20 3.27
CA ALA A 274 -5.61 24.56 3.57
C ALA A 274 -4.83 23.36 4.12
N TRP A 275 -5.49 22.49 4.90
CA TRP A 275 -4.90 21.25 5.40
C TRP A 275 -4.48 20.31 4.27
N THR A 276 -5.31 20.10 3.25
CA THR A 276 -4.97 19.22 2.11
C THR A 276 -3.71 19.71 1.39
N ASN A 277 -3.67 21.01 1.06
CA ASN A 277 -2.54 21.61 0.36
C ASN A 277 -1.27 21.60 1.23
N LEU A 278 -1.38 21.94 2.51
CA LEU A 278 -0.24 21.95 3.42
C LEU A 278 0.30 20.55 3.70
N ARG A 279 -0.59 19.57 3.95
CA ARG A 279 -0.22 18.15 4.10
C ARG A 279 0.53 17.67 2.88
N TRP A 280 0.01 17.92 1.68
CA TRP A 280 0.65 17.51 0.44
C TRP A 280 2.01 18.19 0.25
N THR A 281 2.10 19.51 0.42
CA THR A 281 3.35 20.27 0.26
C THR A 281 4.43 19.80 1.23
N CYS A 282 4.08 19.59 2.49
CA CYS A 282 5.03 19.09 3.49
C CYS A 282 5.40 17.63 3.26
N SER A 283 4.44 16.79 2.88
CA SER A 283 4.67 15.41 2.48
C SER A 283 5.69 15.35 1.36
N LEU A 284 5.49 16.14 0.30
CA LEU A 284 6.40 16.22 -0.85
C LEU A 284 7.78 16.78 -0.45
N THR A 285 7.82 17.83 0.36
CA THR A 285 9.08 18.42 0.85
C THR A 285 9.89 17.40 1.64
N LEU A 286 9.24 16.69 2.57
CA LEU A 286 9.90 15.71 3.41
C LEU A 286 10.28 14.45 2.61
N ALA A 287 9.41 13.97 1.72
CA ALA A 287 9.71 12.85 0.83
C ALA A 287 10.90 13.19 -0.09
N SER A 288 10.97 14.42 -0.61
CA SER A 288 12.10 14.89 -1.41
C SER A 288 13.39 14.93 -0.59
N ALA A 289 13.35 15.43 0.65
CA ALA A 289 14.50 15.41 1.55
C ALA A 289 14.97 13.98 1.86
N VAL A 290 14.04 13.05 2.09
CA VAL A 290 14.33 11.62 2.26
C VAL A 290 14.92 11.03 0.98
N GLY A 291 14.38 11.35 -0.19
CA GLY A 291 14.91 10.93 -1.49
C GLY A 291 16.36 11.39 -1.71
N VAL A 292 16.66 12.65 -1.41
CA VAL A 292 18.04 13.20 -1.45
C VAL A 292 18.94 12.45 -0.46
N ALA A 293 18.48 12.16 0.76
CA ALA A 293 19.23 11.38 1.72
C ALA A 293 19.52 9.95 1.20
N PHE A 294 18.56 9.31 0.53
CA PHE A 294 18.74 7.99 -0.08
C PHE A 294 19.77 8.01 -1.22
N VAL A 295 19.74 9.02 -2.08
CA VAL A 295 20.75 9.23 -3.13
C VAL A 295 22.14 9.44 -2.51
N ALA A 296 22.23 10.25 -1.46
CA ALA A 296 23.49 10.52 -0.78
C ALA A 296 24.05 9.28 -0.05
N LEU A 297 23.19 8.46 0.55
CA LEU A 297 23.54 7.15 1.12
C LEU A 297 24.05 6.19 0.03
N ALA A 298 23.35 6.11 -1.10
CA ALA A 298 23.71 5.21 -2.19
C ALA A 298 25.13 5.46 -2.76
N ARG A 299 25.63 6.69 -2.66
CA ARG A 299 26.97 7.08 -3.12
C ARG A 299 28.12 6.72 -2.16
N ARG A 300 27.83 6.37 -0.90
CA ARG A 300 28.85 6.29 0.18
C ARG A 300 29.56 4.95 0.35
N GLY A 301 29.32 4.00 -0.54
CA GLY A 301 30.23 2.89 -0.87
C GLY A 301 31.00 2.19 0.27
N ALA A 302 30.46 1.10 0.83
CA ALA A 302 31.25 -0.03 1.35
C ALA A 302 30.36 -1.27 1.49
N LEU A 303 30.60 -2.40 0.82
CA LEU A 303 29.78 -3.62 0.96
C LEU A 303 30.09 -4.33 2.29
N PRO A 304 29.22 -4.30 3.31
CA PRO A 304 29.46 -5.07 4.53
C PRO A 304 29.09 -6.53 4.26
N ARG A 305 29.93 -7.45 4.75
CA ARG A 305 29.83 -8.90 4.51
C ARG A 305 29.57 -9.69 5.79
N THR A 306 28.98 -9.08 6.82
CA THR A 306 28.71 -9.82 8.05
C THR A 306 27.51 -10.76 7.83
N PRO A 307 27.69 -12.08 7.96
CA PRO A 307 26.56 -13.00 7.92
C PRO A 307 25.66 -12.71 9.13
N VAL A 308 24.40 -12.35 8.87
CA VAL A 308 23.41 -12.07 9.91
C VAL A 308 22.51 -13.28 10.07
N ARG A 309 22.31 -13.74 11.31
CA ARG A 309 21.29 -14.74 11.63
C ARG A 309 19.91 -14.14 11.40
N THR A 310 19.14 -14.73 10.50
CA THR A 310 17.76 -14.31 10.21
C THR A 310 16.78 -14.91 11.22
N SER A 311 15.67 -14.22 11.47
CA SER A 311 14.55 -14.78 12.21
C SER A 311 13.70 -15.64 11.27
N PRO A 312 13.52 -16.95 11.53
CA PRO A 312 12.62 -17.79 10.72
C PRO A 312 11.20 -17.23 10.65
N ALA A 313 10.73 -16.66 11.76
CA ALA A 313 9.42 -16.03 11.85
C ALA A 313 9.25 -14.82 10.91
N ALA A 314 10.33 -14.13 10.53
CA ALA A 314 10.25 -12.98 9.64
C ALA A 314 9.99 -13.35 8.17
N TRP A 315 10.23 -14.62 7.79
CA TRP A 315 9.85 -15.13 6.46
C TRP A 315 8.33 -15.23 6.26
N LEU A 316 7.55 -15.11 7.34
CA LEU A 316 6.11 -14.95 7.27
C LEU A 316 5.70 -13.81 6.33
N LEU A 317 6.45 -12.69 6.32
CA LEU A 317 6.14 -11.57 5.42
C LEU A 317 6.18 -11.99 3.95
N LEU A 318 7.22 -12.73 3.55
CA LEU A 318 7.35 -13.21 2.17
C LEU A 318 6.18 -14.13 1.81
N ALA A 319 5.85 -15.08 2.69
CA ALA A 319 4.73 -15.99 2.48
C ALA A 319 3.42 -15.21 2.30
N LEU A 320 3.12 -14.25 3.19
CA LEU A 320 1.91 -13.44 3.10
C LEU A 320 1.86 -12.58 1.83
N VAL A 321 2.98 -11.98 1.41
CA VAL A 321 3.07 -11.20 0.17
C VAL A 321 2.79 -12.07 -1.05
N VAL A 322 3.43 -13.25 -1.16
CA VAL A 322 3.26 -14.16 -2.30
C VAL A 322 1.87 -14.78 -2.32
N LEU A 323 1.34 -15.20 -1.17
CA LEU A 323 -0.02 -15.73 -1.06
C LEU A 323 -1.04 -14.68 -1.50
N ASN A 324 -0.89 -13.42 -1.05
CA ASN A 324 -1.75 -12.33 -1.47
C ASN A 324 -1.67 -12.09 -2.98
N ALA A 325 -0.47 -12.17 -3.57
CA ALA A 325 -0.27 -12.09 -5.01
C ALA A 325 -0.93 -13.25 -5.76
N ALA A 326 -0.99 -14.46 -5.20
CA ALA A 326 -1.58 -15.61 -5.87
C ALA A 326 -3.12 -15.60 -5.85
N THR A 327 -3.75 -14.86 -4.94
CA THR A 327 -5.21 -14.88 -4.74
C THR A 327 -6.09 -14.67 -5.98
N PRO A 328 -5.72 -13.86 -7.00
CA PRO A 328 -6.54 -13.69 -8.20
C PRO A 328 -6.52 -14.93 -9.10
N VAL A 329 -5.37 -15.60 -9.20
CA VAL A 329 -5.26 -16.88 -9.91
C VAL A 329 -6.05 -17.95 -9.17
N LEU A 330 -5.98 -17.96 -7.84
CA LEU A 330 -6.76 -18.91 -7.02
C LEU A 330 -8.26 -18.62 -7.04
N GLY A 331 -8.66 -17.39 -7.38
CA GLY A 331 -10.06 -16.98 -7.41
C GLY A 331 -10.63 -16.55 -6.07
N VAL A 332 -9.79 -16.23 -5.09
CA VAL A 332 -10.23 -15.86 -3.74
C VAL A 332 -10.51 -14.36 -3.60
N LYS A 333 -9.68 -13.52 -4.23
CA LYS A 333 -9.85 -12.06 -4.27
C LYS A 333 -9.01 -11.47 -5.40
N ASN A 334 -9.38 -10.29 -5.90
CA ASN A 334 -8.62 -9.63 -6.97
C ASN A 334 -8.45 -8.10 -6.80
N ARG A 335 -9.10 -7.47 -5.81
CA ARG A 335 -9.04 -6.01 -5.63
C ARG A 335 -7.79 -5.50 -4.92
N ASN A 336 -7.42 -6.11 -3.79
CA ASN A 336 -6.21 -5.78 -3.02
C ASN A 336 -5.14 -6.88 -3.11
N ALA A 337 -4.94 -7.43 -4.31
CA ALA A 337 -4.05 -8.55 -4.61
C ALA A 337 -2.75 -8.13 -5.34
N TRP A 338 -2.24 -6.92 -5.05
CA TRP A 338 -1.08 -6.32 -5.72
C TRP A 338 -1.24 -6.05 -7.22
N GLN A 339 -2.43 -6.18 -7.79
CA GLN A 339 -2.74 -5.86 -9.20
C GLN A 339 -2.84 -4.36 -9.49
N MET A 340 -2.42 -3.51 -8.55
CA MET A 340 -2.72 -2.08 -8.59
C MET A 340 -2.34 -1.44 -9.93
N TYR A 341 -3.32 -0.78 -10.55
CA TYR A 341 -3.16 -0.04 -11.81
C TYR A 341 -2.54 -0.88 -12.92
N SER A 342 -2.93 -2.14 -13.05
CA SER A 342 -2.34 -3.05 -14.02
C SER A 342 -3.16 -3.29 -15.28
N ASN A 343 -4.41 -2.81 -15.38
CA ASN A 343 -5.35 -3.18 -16.46
C ASN A 343 -5.62 -4.70 -16.60
N VAL A 344 -5.08 -5.52 -15.69
CA VAL A 344 -5.20 -6.97 -15.82
C VAL A 344 -6.66 -7.34 -15.68
N ARG A 345 -7.10 -8.37 -16.40
CA ARG A 345 -8.41 -9.01 -16.28
C ARG A 345 -8.13 -10.49 -16.06
N ILE A 346 -8.57 -11.03 -14.93
CA ILE A 346 -8.42 -12.43 -14.58
C ILE A 346 -9.73 -12.87 -13.96
N GLU A 347 -10.45 -13.63 -14.75
CA GLU A 347 -11.78 -14.16 -14.52
C GLU A 347 -11.74 -15.67 -14.83
N PRO A 348 -12.75 -16.46 -14.43
CA PRO A 348 -12.75 -17.90 -14.67
C PRO A 348 -12.77 -18.28 -16.16
N GLU A 349 -13.37 -17.45 -17.01
CA GLU A 349 -13.51 -17.72 -18.44
C GLU A 349 -12.45 -17.04 -19.29
N VAL A 350 -11.81 -15.98 -18.78
CA VAL A 350 -10.97 -15.10 -19.59
C VAL A 350 -9.83 -14.49 -18.79
N THR A 351 -8.69 -14.35 -19.45
CA THR A 351 -7.55 -13.58 -18.98
C THR A 351 -6.98 -12.75 -20.13
N ASN A 352 -6.50 -11.54 -19.85
CA ASN A 352 -5.71 -10.75 -20.80
C ASN A 352 -4.20 -10.81 -20.49
N HIS A 353 -3.82 -11.58 -19.47
CA HIS A 353 -2.44 -11.75 -19.05
C HIS A 353 -1.67 -12.65 -20.02
N TRP A 354 -0.40 -12.35 -20.29
CA TRP A 354 0.39 -13.12 -21.28
C TRP A 354 0.84 -14.49 -20.78
N PHE A 355 1.18 -14.60 -19.49
CA PHE A 355 1.75 -15.83 -18.91
C PHE A 355 0.87 -16.54 -17.87
N LEU A 356 0.01 -15.81 -17.15
CA LEU A 356 -0.81 -16.39 -16.09
C LEU A 356 -2.13 -16.89 -16.65
N PRO A 357 -2.62 -18.04 -16.16
CA PRO A 357 -3.89 -18.59 -16.62
C PRO A 357 -5.07 -17.73 -16.18
N ARG A 358 -6.24 -18.06 -16.75
CA ARG A 358 -7.54 -17.66 -16.19
C ARG A 358 -7.64 -18.06 -14.71
N SER A 359 -8.55 -17.40 -13.97
CA SER A 359 -8.76 -17.76 -12.57
C SER A 359 -9.16 -19.22 -12.46
N LEU A 360 -8.58 -19.93 -11.49
CA LEU A 360 -8.97 -21.29 -11.14
C LEU A 360 -10.32 -21.33 -10.42
N ASP A 361 -10.72 -20.19 -9.83
CA ASP A 361 -11.97 -20.03 -9.09
C ASP A 361 -12.28 -21.19 -8.15
N ILE A 362 -11.30 -21.53 -7.30
CA ILE A 362 -11.35 -22.76 -6.47
C ILE A 362 -12.56 -22.80 -5.52
N LEU A 363 -13.17 -21.65 -5.24
CA LEU A 363 -14.34 -21.50 -4.38
C LEU A 363 -15.63 -21.21 -5.18
N GLY A 364 -15.58 -21.11 -6.51
CA GLY A 364 -16.72 -20.76 -7.36
C GLY A 364 -17.27 -19.35 -7.13
N LEU A 365 -16.50 -18.46 -6.48
CA LEU A 365 -16.98 -17.14 -6.07
C LEU A 365 -16.93 -16.12 -7.20
N GLN A 366 -16.02 -16.30 -8.17
CA GLN A 366 -15.90 -15.40 -9.31
C GLN A 366 -16.84 -15.73 -10.47
N ALA A 367 -17.25 -16.99 -10.62
CA ALA A 367 -18.19 -17.43 -11.65
C ALA A 367 -19.64 -17.07 -11.30
N ASP A 368 -19.98 -17.00 -10.02
CA ASP A 368 -21.30 -16.57 -9.54
C ASP A 368 -21.48 -15.05 -9.73
N ARG A 369 -21.98 -14.68 -10.91
CA ARG A 369 -22.08 -13.28 -11.37
C ARG A 369 -23.48 -12.72 -11.33
N VAL A 370 -23.54 -11.42 -11.12
CA VAL A 370 -24.73 -10.59 -11.18
C VAL A 370 -24.55 -9.45 -12.15
N GLU A 371 -25.53 -9.29 -13.03
CA GLU A 371 -25.71 -8.10 -13.86
C GLU A 371 -26.78 -7.22 -13.23
N VAL A 372 -26.45 -5.95 -12.96
CA VAL A 372 -27.40 -5.00 -12.38
C VAL A 372 -28.25 -4.39 -13.50
N LEU A 373 -29.56 -4.65 -13.47
CA LEU A 373 -30.51 -4.17 -14.48
C LEU A 373 -31.11 -2.82 -14.08
N SER A 374 -31.40 -2.65 -12.80
CA SER A 374 -31.84 -1.37 -12.23
C SER A 374 -31.44 -1.28 -10.76
N ILE A 375 -31.17 -0.07 -10.30
CA ILE A 375 -30.90 0.23 -8.89
C ILE A 375 -31.38 1.64 -8.57
N GLY A 376 -31.95 1.84 -7.38
CA GLY A 376 -32.52 3.12 -6.94
C GLY A 376 -31.47 4.23 -6.74
N ASP A 377 -30.25 3.85 -6.34
CA ASP A 377 -29.16 4.79 -6.12
C ASP A 377 -28.61 5.36 -7.45
N PRO A 378 -28.57 6.69 -7.65
CA PRO A 378 -28.12 7.30 -8.90
C PRO A 378 -26.64 7.04 -9.25
N LEU A 379 -25.75 6.96 -8.25
CA LEU A 379 -24.32 6.75 -8.47
C LEU A 379 -24.07 5.31 -8.91
N LEU A 380 -24.67 4.35 -8.20
CA LEU A 380 -24.58 2.93 -8.57
C LEU A 380 -25.24 2.66 -9.93
N ARG A 381 -26.34 3.36 -10.24
CA ARG A 381 -26.99 3.25 -11.55
C ARG A 381 -26.06 3.68 -12.67
N ALA A 382 -25.38 4.81 -12.52
CA ALA A 382 -24.43 5.31 -13.52
C ALA A 382 -23.21 4.38 -13.70
N GLU A 383 -22.82 3.65 -12.64
CA GLU A 383 -21.68 2.74 -12.67
C GLU A 383 -22.02 1.37 -13.28
N TYR A 384 -23.13 0.75 -12.88
CA TYR A 384 -23.40 -0.66 -13.18
C TYR A 384 -24.46 -0.90 -14.25
N VAL A 385 -25.47 -0.04 -14.37
CA VAL A 385 -26.59 -0.30 -15.29
C VAL A 385 -26.17 -0.02 -16.73
N GLY A 386 -26.22 -1.04 -17.58
CA GLY A 386 -25.86 -0.94 -19.00
C GLY A 386 -24.36 -0.73 -19.25
N SER A 387 -23.50 -0.85 -18.23
CA SER A 387 -22.06 -0.61 -18.36
C SER A 387 -21.27 -1.80 -18.90
N GLY A 388 -21.92 -2.98 -19.00
CA GLY A 388 -21.27 -4.26 -19.30
C GLY A 388 -20.41 -4.80 -18.15
N LEU A 389 -20.44 -4.16 -16.98
CA LEU A 389 -19.82 -4.68 -15.77
C LEU A 389 -20.75 -5.67 -15.07
N THR A 390 -20.16 -6.69 -14.48
CA THR A 390 -20.84 -7.62 -13.59
C THR A 390 -20.17 -7.59 -12.22
N LEU A 391 -20.92 -7.93 -11.18
CA LEU A 391 -20.42 -8.10 -9.83
C LEU A 391 -20.44 -9.58 -9.49
N THR A 392 -19.51 -10.04 -8.65
CA THR A 392 -19.71 -11.35 -8.01
C THR A 392 -20.93 -11.27 -7.09
N TRP A 393 -21.65 -12.38 -6.89
CA TRP A 393 -22.73 -12.43 -5.91
C TRP A 393 -22.25 -12.06 -4.50
N TRP A 394 -20.98 -12.34 -4.20
CA TRP A 394 -20.32 -11.93 -2.98
C TRP A 394 -20.26 -10.40 -2.81
N ASP A 395 -19.73 -9.70 -3.82
CA ASP A 395 -19.58 -8.25 -3.77
C ASP A 395 -20.90 -7.53 -3.97
N PHE A 396 -21.84 -8.08 -4.75
CA PHE A 396 -23.17 -7.52 -4.90
C PHE A 396 -23.89 -7.41 -3.55
N ARG A 397 -23.91 -8.50 -2.75
CA ARG A 397 -24.47 -8.47 -1.39
C ARG A 397 -23.71 -7.53 -0.46
N SER A 398 -22.38 -7.50 -0.56
CA SER A 398 -21.55 -6.60 0.25
C SER A 398 -21.78 -5.12 -0.11
N LEU A 399 -22.01 -4.82 -1.38
CA LEU A 399 -22.33 -3.48 -1.88
C LEU A 399 -23.69 -3.03 -1.33
N LEU A 400 -24.74 -3.85 -1.50
CA LEU A 400 -26.10 -3.49 -1.08
C LEU A 400 -26.25 -3.29 0.43
N ALA A 401 -25.40 -3.91 1.25
CA ALA A 401 -25.36 -3.66 2.69
C ALA A 401 -25.07 -2.19 3.07
N HIS A 402 -24.45 -1.42 2.16
CA HIS A 402 -24.21 0.02 2.34
C HIS A 402 -25.37 0.89 1.85
N TYR A 403 -26.37 0.31 1.17
CA TYR A 403 -27.50 1.02 0.55
C TYR A 403 -28.85 0.37 0.92
N PRO A 404 -29.20 0.25 2.22
CA PRO A 404 -30.29 -0.60 2.72
C PRO A 404 -31.71 -0.18 2.30
N GLU A 405 -31.89 1.01 1.71
CA GLU A 405 -33.20 1.49 1.25
C GLU A 405 -33.38 1.42 -0.27
N THR A 406 -32.40 0.90 -1.01
CA THR A 406 -32.46 0.89 -2.48
C THR A 406 -33.25 -0.30 -2.99
N ASP A 407 -34.18 -0.06 -3.91
CA ASP A 407 -34.80 -1.09 -4.75
C ASP A 407 -33.79 -1.49 -5.84
N VAL A 408 -33.68 -2.78 -6.13
CA VAL A 408 -32.71 -3.32 -7.09
C VAL A 408 -33.31 -4.45 -7.91
N SER A 409 -33.03 -4.46 -9.21
CA SER A 409 -33.31 -5.58 -10.10
C SER A 409 -32.02 -6.06 -10.74
N TRP A 410 -31.83 -7.37 -10.76
CA TRP A 410 -30.59 -7.98 -11.21
C TRP A 410 -30.84 -9.31 -11.94
N ARG A 411 -29.89 -9.69 -12.80
CA ARG A 411 -29.87 -11.00 -13.46
C ARG A 411 -28.80 -11.87 -12.82
N ARG A 412 -29.17 -13.08 -12.40
CA ARG A 412 -28.28 -14.13 -11.87
C ARG A 412 -28.76 -15.48 -12.38
N ASP A 413 -27.84 -16.32 -12.84
CA ASP A 413 -28.15 -17.65 -13.42
C ASP A 413 -29.23 -17.63 -14.52
N GLY A 414 -29.32 -16.53 -15.27
CA GLY A 414 -30.31 -16.33 -16.35
C GLY A 414 -31.68 -15.85 -15.88
N PHE A 415 -31.94 -15.80 -14.57
CA PHE A 415 -33.20 -15.33 -13.99
C PHE A 415 -33.12 -13.86 -13.58
N VAL A 416 -34.23 -13.13 -13.77
CA VAL A 416 -34.37 -11.75 -13.31
C VAL A 416 -35.01 -11.75 -11.93
N HIS A 417 -34.36 -11.09 -11.00
CA HIS A 417 -34.81 -10.91 -9.63
C HIS A 417 -35.06 -9.42 -9.37
N THR A 418 -36.00 -9.13 -8.48
CA THR A 418 -36.27 -7.78 -8.02
C THR A 418 -36.58 -7.86 -6.53
N ALA A 419 -35.87 -7.06 -5.74
CA ALA A 419 -36.07 -6.99 -4.30
C ALA A 419 -35.63 -5.63 -3.76
N ARG A 420 -35.91 -5.40 -2.48
CA ARG A 420 -35.23 -4.35 -1.71
C ARG A 420 -33.91 -4.89 -1.20
N SER A 421 -32.89 -4.04 -1.13
CA SER A 421 -31.57 -4.36 -0.56
C SER A 421 -31.58 -4.96 0.86
N ARG A 422 -32.64 -4.75 1.65
CA ARG A 422 -32.87 -5.38 2.96
C ARG A 422 -33.40 -6.82 2.91
N ASP A 423 -33.69 -7.36 1.73
CA ASP A 423 -34.14 -8.74 1.58
C ASP A 423 -33.13 -9.71 2.25
N PRO A 424 -33.58 -10.68 3.07
CA PRO A 424 -32.70 -11.65 3.71
C PRO A 424 -31.75 -12.39 2.75
N ASP A 425 -32.16 -12.63 1.50
CA ASP A 425 -31.33 -13.30 0.50
C ASP A 425 -30.15 -12.41 0.04
N LEU A 426 -30.26 -11.10 0.25
CA LEU A 426 -29.25 -10.09 -0.05
C LEU A 426 -28.37 -9.74 1.16
N ALA A 427 -28.54 -10.43 2.29
CA ALA A 427 -27.73 -10.20 3.48
C ALA A 427 -26.22 -10.34 3.16
N PRO A 428 -25.37 -9.42 3.68
CA PRO A 428 -23.94 -9.48 3.40
C PRO A 428 -23.34 -10.77 3.94
N PRO A 429 -22.28 -11.29 3.30
CA PRO A 429 -21.55 -12.44 3.84
C PRO A 429 -21.01 -12.15 5.25
N ALA A 430 -20.76 -13.21 6.02
CA ALA A 430 -20.24 -13.10 7.37
C ALA A 430 -18.98 -12.23 7.43
N ARG A 431 -18.91 -11.34 8.44
CA ARG A 431 -17.84 -10.32 8.56
C ARG A 431 -16.45 -10.93 8.46
N LEU A 432 -16.19 -12.04 9.14
CA LEU A 432 -14.88 -12.69 9.13
C LEU A 432 -14.48 -13.15 7.71
N ALA A 433 -15.41 -13.71 6.95
CA ALA A 433 -15.15 -14.16 5.59
C ALA A 433 -14.93 -12.97 4.64
N ARG A 434 -15.69 -11.88 4.82
CA ARG A 434 -15.50 -10.64 4.07
C ARG A 434 -14.09 -10.06 4.22
N MET A 435 -13.43 -10.25 5.37
CA MET A 435 -12.05 -9.75 5.55
C MET A 435 -11.05 -10.35 4.55
N PHE A 436 -11.34 -11.53 4.00
CA PHE A 436 -10.43 -12.26 3.11
C PHE A 436 -10.87 -12.30 1.65
N VAL A 437 -12.14 -12.00 1.36
CA VAL A 437 -12.73 -12.10 0.02
C VAL A 437 -13.23 -10.73 -0.42
N TRP A 438 -12.65 -10.22 -1.51
CA TRP A 438 -13.03 -8.95 -2.11
C TRP A 438 -12.66 -8.92 -3.59
N PHE A 439 -13.67 -8.79 -4.45
CA PHE A 439 -13.44 -8.63 -5.88
C PHE A 439 -13.74 -7.21 -6.33
N ARG A 440 -13.09 -6.84 -7.43
CA ARG A 440 -13.49 -5.70 -8.25
C ARG A 440 -14.56 -6.17 -9.24
N PRO A 441 -15.31 -5.24 -9.84
CA PRO A 441 -16.22 -5.57 -10.94
C PRO A 441 -15.52 -6.37 -12.04
N GLN A 442 -16.27 -7.22 -12.74
CA GLN A 442 -15.80 -8.07 -13.83
C GLN A 442 -16.37 -7.59 -15.16
N GLY A 443 -15.70 -7.95 -16.27
CA GLY A 443 -16.11 -7.57 -17.63
C GLY A 443 -15.02 -6.83 -18.42
N GLU A 444 -15.26 -6.61 -19.71
CA GLU A 444 -14.26 -6.04 -20.61
C GLU A 444 -13.84 -4.62 -20.22
N ARG A 445 -14.77 -3.83 -19.70
CA ARG A 445 -14.54 -2.44 -19.27
C ARG A 445 -13.47 -2.34 -18.18
N VAL A 446 -13.27 -3.38 -17.36
CA VAL A 446 -12.24 -3.46 -16.32
C VAL A 446 -10.84 -3.26 -16.90
N ALA A 447 -10.55 -3.85 -18.07
CA ALA A 447 -9.25 -3.70 -18.72
C ALA A 447 -9.01 -2.27 -19.24
N ARG A 448 -10.09 -1.51 -19.48
CA ARG A 448 -10.05 -0.14 -20.01
C ARG A 448 -10.09 0.94 -18.92
N GLN A 449 -10.26 0.53 -17.67
CA GLN A 449 -10.41 1.43 -16.52
C GLN A 449 -9.23 1.29 -15.57
N CYS A 450 -8.76 2.44 -15.09
CA CYS A 450 -7.73 2.53 -14.05
C CYS A 450 -8.38 2.73 -12.70
N GLN A 451 -9.21 1.76 -12.34
CA GLN A 451 -9.87 1.71 -11.06
C GLN A 451 -9.08 0.82 -10.10
N TRP A 452 -9.07 1.24 -8.84
CA TRP A 452 -8.60 0.43 -7.71
C TRP A 452 -9.80 0.00 -6.86
#